data_AF-A0A520LZD3-F1
#
_entry.id   AF-A0A520LZD3-F1
#
_cell.length_a   1.000
_cell.length_b   1.000
_cell.length_c   1.000
_cell.angle_alpha   90.00
_cell.angle_beta   90.00
_cell.angle_gamma   90.00
#
_symmetry.space_group_name_H-M   'P 1'
#
loop_
_entity.id
_entity.type
_entity.pdbx_description
1 polymer ?
#
loop_
_entity_poly.entity_id
_entity_poly.type
_entity_poly.pdbx_seq_one_letter_code
_entity_poly.pdbx_strand_id
1 'polypeptide(L)'
;MMTKPFIIYQLCAALMLSAGLFASQKESSVKVLDLFSEYHSENEEFSVEARDQIDNFKNQEKIETGALTSFLRGLYPSFGEALREAGDDPEEGIKALEIISKNKDPFLAAEGSYFLSRVLVSEGLFEQALPHLNNVIGKWSKQSLRGGESLYYQGVCYSNMLQRTAASDALNEFIEGYPDSSPRLIGAAMDLIASLERVHRGSIDDVAGHMEFSRRKLDLTEVGEGTQVAQSKIVAMLDELIEMAEEQEKPPPPNPNDSESQAQGQGGNPSGKPGNGQNNSKQGNPNAQKAPRVVRRVRGAAESAWDDLRKRDRGTDALGALKSKYPARYRLLVDQYYRSVQGEDKDKSE
;
A
#
# COMPACT_ATOMS: atom_id res chain seq x y z
N MET A 1 -4.62 -11.17 -47.05
CA MET A 1 -5.46 -11.97 -46.12
C MET A 1 -4.57 -12.94 -45.38
N MET A 2 -4.37 -12.78 -44.06
CA MET A 2 -4.00 -13.81 -43.08
C MET A 2 -3.37 -13.10 -41.86
N THR A 3 -4.12 -12.95 -40.77
CA THR A 3 -3.65 -12.60 -39.41
C THR A 3 -4.85 -12.54 -38.45
N LYS A 4 -5.62 -13.63 -38.25
CA LYS A 4 -6.70 -13.69 -37.24
C LYS A 4 -7.02 -15.05 -36.56
N PRO A 5 -6.09 -16.02 -36.32
CA PRO A 5 -6.42 -17.17 -35.46
C PRO A 5 -5.79 -17.12 -34.05
N PHE A 6 -4.73 -16.35 -33.82
CA PHE A 6 -3.98 -16.41 -32.55
C PHE A 6 -4.66 -15.71 -31.36
N ILE A 7 -5.46 -14.66 -31.62
CA ILE A 7 -6.15 -13.90 -30.57
C ILE A 7 -7.33 -14.69 -29.99
N ILE A 8 -7.99 -15.54 -30.79
CA ILE A 8 -9.17 -16.31 -30.37
C ILE A 8 -8.76 -17.45 -29.41
N TYR A 9 -7.62 -18.10 -29.64
CA TYR A 9 -7.14 -19.18 -28.77
C TYR A 9 -6.69 -18.69 -27.38
N GLN A 10 -6.05 -17.52 -27.30
CA GLN A 10 -5.67 -16.89 -26.03
C GLN A 10 -6.89 -16.47 -25.20
N LEU A 11 -7.93 -15.95 -25.86
CA LEU A 11 -9.19 -15.57 -25.20
C LEU A 11 -9.95 -16.79 -24.66
N CYS A 12 -10.02 -17.89 -25.41
CA CYS A 12 -10.66 -19.12 -24.94
C CYS A 12 -9.91 -19.80 -23.78
N ALA A 13 -8.57 -19.76 -23.77
CA ALA A 13 -7.78 -20.32 -22.67
C ALA A 13 -7.94 -19.52 -21.36
N ALA A 14 -7.97 -18.19 -21.43
CA ALA A 14 -8.21 -17.33 -20.27
C ALA A 14 -9.65 -17.44 -19.73
N LEU A 15 -10.65 -17.61 -20.61
CA LEU A 15 -12.04 -17.87 -20.24
C LEU A 15 -12.23 -19.24 -19.54
N MET A 16 -11.52 -20.28 -19.99
CA MET A 16 -11.57 -21.61 -19.37
C MET A 16 -10.89 -21.63 -17.99
N LEU A 17 -9.76 -20.93 -17.82
CA LEU A 17 -9.04 -20.85 -16.55
C LEU A 17 -9.81 -20.07 -15.48
N SER A 18 -10.39 -18.92 -15.85
CA SER A 18 -11.23 -18.13 -14.94
C SER A 18 -12.50 -18.90 -14.53
N ALA A 19 -13.21 -19.51 -15.49
CA ALA A 19 -14.37 -20.37 -15.19
C ALA A 19 -14.03 -21.53 -14.24
N GLY A 20 -12.84 -22.15 -14.38
CA GLY A 20 -12.38 -23.20 -13.48
C GLY A 20 -12.10 -22.72 -12.05
N LEU A 21 -11.49 -21.55 -11.89
CA LEU A 21 -11.25 -20.92 -10.58
C LEU A 21 -12.57 -20.53 -9.90
N PHE A 22 -13.53 -19.98 -10.64
CA PHE A 22 -14.85 -19.62 -10.11
C PHE A 22 -15.63 -20.84 -9.61
N ALA A 23 -15.66 -21.92 -10.39
CA ALA A 23 -16.30 -23.16 -9.96
C ALA A 23 -15.66 -23.72 -8.67
N SER A 24 -14.33 -23.64 -8.55
CA SER A 24 -13.58 -24.08 -7.37
C SER A 24 -13.89 -23.26 -6.11
N GLN A 25 -13.97 -21.92 -6.22
CA GLN A 25 -14.25 -21.04 -5.07
C GLN A 25 -15.69 -21.24 -4.54
N LYS A 26 -16.67 -21.36 -5.44
CA LYS A 26 -18.04 -21.67 -5.06
C LYS A 26 -18.14 -23.04 -4.40
N GLU A 27 -17.52 -24.07 -4.97
CA GLU A 27 -17.52 -25.42 -4.41
C GLU A 27 -16.92 -25.45 -3.00
N SER A 28 -15.82 -24.73 -2.76
CA SER A 28 -15.25 -24.57 -1.43
C SER A 28 -16.22 -23.91 -0.45
N SER A 29 -16.91 -22.84 -0.87
CA SER A 29 -17.89 -22.13 -0.04
C SER A 29 -19.10 -22.99 0.32
N VAL A 30 -19.60 -23.78 -0.63
CA VAL A 30 -20.69 -24.76 -0.39
C VAL A 30 -20.26 -25.78 0.67
N LYS A 31 -19.04 -26.32 0.59
CA LYS A 31 -18.50 -27.27 1.58
C LYS A 31 -18.46 -26.67 2.98
N VAL A 32 -18.10 -25.40 3.14
CA VAL A 32 -18.13 -24.72 4.44
C VAL A 32 -19.57 -24.62 4.97
N LEU A 33 -20.55 -24.29 4.13
CA LEU A 33 -21.96 -24.22 4.51
C LEU A 33 -22.54 -25.60 4.89
N ASP A 34 -22.14 -26.66 4.18
CA ASP A 34 -22.52 -28.04 4.50
C ASP A 34 -21.97 -28.44 5.87
N LEU A 35 -20.68 -28.20 6.12
CA LEU A 35 -20.06 -28.48 7.42
C LEU A 35 -20.71 -27.66 8.55
N PHE A 36 -21.07 -26.41 8.29
CA PHE A 36 -21.77 -25.57 9.26
C PHE A 36 -23.14 -26.15 9.63
N SER A 37 -23.87 -26.62 8.62
CA SER A 37 -25.21 -27.21 8.77
C SER A 37 -25.14 -28.54 9.51
N GLU A 38 -24.15 -29.37 9.19
CA GLU A 38 -23.90 -30.65 9.87
C GLU A 38 -23.55 -30.43 11.34
N TYR A 39 -22.61 -29.52 11.62
CA TYR A 39 -22.14 -29.23 12.98
C TYR A 39 -23.27 -28.71 13.89
N HIS A 40 -24.19 -27.90 13.36
CA HIS A 40 -25.30 -27.33 14.13
C HIS A 40 -26.60 -28.14 14.01
N SER A 41 -26.61 -29.28 13.32
CA SER A 41 -27.83 -30.06 13.05
C SER A 41 -28.54 -30.59 14.30
N GLU A 42 -27.80 -30.77 15.40
CA GLU A 42 -28.32 -31.23 16.70
C GLU A 42 -28.75 -30.08 17.62
N ASN A 43 -28.45 -28.83 17.27
CA ASN A 43 -28.82 -27.67 18.07
C ASN A 43 -30.31 -27.34 17.86
N GLU A 44 -31.12 -27.38 18.93
CA GLU A 44 -32.56 -27.06 18.88
C GLU A 44 -32.84 -25.61 18.45
N GLU A 45 -31.89 -24.69 18.70
CA GLU A 45 -31.98 -23.30 18.24
C GLU A 45 -31.65 -23.15 16.75
N PHE A 46 -31.05 -24.17 16.13
CA PHE A 46 -30.78 -24.19 14.69
C PHE A 46 -32.00 -24.69 13.91
N SER A 47 -32.90 -23.74 13.66
CA SER A 47 -34.24 -23.99 13.13
C SER A 47 -34.25 -24.57 11.71
N VAL A 48 -35.39 -25.14 11.32
CA VAL A 48 -35.62 -25.64 9.95
C VAL A 48 -35.48 -24.51 8.93
N GLU A 49 -35.95 -23.30 9.27
CA GLU A 49 -35.82 -22.11 8.44
C GLU A 49 -34.35 -21.72 8.20
N ALA A 50 -33.47 -21.90 9.18
CA ALA A 50 -32.04 -21.63 9.01
C ALA A 50 -31.40 -22.61 8.00
N ARG A 51 -31.83 -23.88 8.03
CA ARG A 51 -31.38 -24.90 7.06
C ARG A 51 -31.86 -24.56 5.65
N ASP A 52 -33.13 -24.20 5.51
CA ASP A 52 -33.70 -23.79 4.22
C ASP A 52 -32.99 -22.54 3.66
N GLN A 53 -32.63 -21.58 4.51
CA GLN A 53 -31.86 -20.40 4.10
C GLN A 53 -30.45 -20.77 3.62
N ILE A 54 -29.78 -21.70 4.30
CA ILE A 54 -28.46 -22.18 3.87
C ILE A 54 -28.54 -22.89 2.52
N ASP A 55 -29.54 -23.73 2.31
CA ASP A 55 -29.75 -24.39 1.02
C ASP A 55 -30.07 -23.37 -0.10
N ASN A 56 -30.81 -22.31 0.22
CA ASN A 56 -31.00 -21.18 -0.69
C ASN A 56 -29.66 -20.50 -1.03
N PHE A 57 -28.78 -20.25 -0.06
CA PHE A 57 -27.46 -19.68 -0.32
C PHE A 57 -26.59 -20.56 -1.22
N LYS A 58 -26.60 -21.89 -1.03
CA LYS A 58 -25.86 -22.84 -1.89
C LYS A 58 -26.27 -22.75 -3.36
N ASN A 59 -27.55 -22.47 -3.61
CA ASN A 59 -28.12 -22.38 -4.95
C ASN A 59 -27.86 -21.03 -5.65
N GLN A 60 -27.40 -20.01 -4.93
CA GLN A 60 -27.07 -18.72 -5.53
C GLN A 60 -25.86 -18.84 -6.46
N GLU A 61 -25.79 -17.97 -7.47
CA GLU A 61 -24.64 -17.90 -8.38
C GLU A 61 -23.35 -17.58 -7.62
N LYS A 62 -23.44 -16.66 -6.65
CA LYS A 62 -22.37 -16.22 -5.78
C LYS A 62 -22.79 -16.34 -4.32
N ILE A 63 -21.95 -16.95 -3.50
CA ILE A 63 -22.15 -17.04 -2.05
C ILE A 63 -21.47 -15.83 -1.41
N GLU A 64 -22.23 -15.06 -0.63
CA GLU A 64 -21.67 -13.93 0.10
C GLU A 64 -20.75 -14.38 1.23
N THR A 65 -19.60 -13.73 1.37
CA THR A 65 -18.62 -14.03 2.44
C THR A 65 -19.21 -13.84 3.84
N GLY A 66 -20.26 -13.01 3.97
CA GLY A 66 -20.98 -12.75 5.22
C GLY A 66 -22.20 -13.62 5.48
N ALA A 67 -22.48 -14.64 4.68
CA ALA A 67 -23.62 -15.52 4.89
C ALA A 67 -23.66 -16.10 6.32
N LEU A 68 -22.52 -16.62 6.80
CA LEU A 68 -22.39 -17.21 8.14
C LEU A 68 -22.60 -16.19 9.28
N THR A 69 -22.26 -14.92 9.08
CA THR A 69 -22.36 -13.91 10.15
C THR A 69 -23.79 -13.78 10.66
N SER A 70 -24.78 -13.82 9.77
CA SER A 70 -26.19 -13.65 10.15
C SER A 70 -26.68 -14.82 11.02
N PHE A 71 -26.37 -16.05 10.65
CA PHE A 71 -26.71 -17.26 11.41
C PHE A 71 -26.02 -17.27 12.77
N LEU A 72 -24.71 -16.98 12.80
CA LEU A 72 -23.95 -16.96 14.05
C LEU A 72 -24.45 -15.90 15.02
N ARG A 73 -24.93 -14.74 14.55
CA ARG A 73 -25.55 -13.73 15.43
C ARG A 73 -26.89 -14.19 16.01
N GLY A 74 -27.63 -15.03 15.29
CA GLY A 74 -28.87 -15.63 15.78
C GLY A 74 -28.61 -16.69 16.85
N LEU A 75 -27.63 -17.58 16.61
CA LEU A 75 -27.24 -18.64 17.55
C LEU A 75 -26.49 -18.11 18.77
N TYR A 76 -25.73 -17.02 18.61
CA TYR A 76 -24.90 -16.47 19.66
C TYR A 76 -25.16 -14.96 19.82
N PRO A 77 -26.13 -14.57 20.66
CA PRO A 77 -26.45 -13.16 20.87
C PRO A 77 -25.25 -12.33 21.34
N SER A 78 -24.37 -12.91 22.16
CA SER A 78 -23.13 -12.28 22.62
C SER A 78 -22.18 -11.92 21.48
N PHE A 79 -22.20 -12.65 20.37
CA PHE A 79 -21.44 -12.27 19.18
C PHE A 79 -22.05 -11.05 18.48
N GLY A 80 -23.39 -11.00 18.39
CA GLY A 80 -24.08 -9.82 17.90
C GLY A 80 -23.81 -8.56 18.72
N GLU A 81 -23.73 -8.71 20.05
CA GLU A 81 -23.35 -7.63 20.97
C GLU A 81 -21.90 -7.21 20.79
N ALA A 82 -20.96 -8.16 20.72
CA ALA A 82 -19.54 -7.87 20.50
C ALA A 82 -19.29 -7.10 19.19
N LEU A 83 -20.02 -7.43 18.12
CA LEU A 83 -19.94 -6.70 16.85
C LEU A 83 -20.49 -5.27 16.94
N ARG A 84 -21.53 -5.06 17.75
CA ARG A 84 -22.07 -3.71 18.00
C ARG A 84 -21.08 -2.90 18.82
N GLU A 85 -20.55 -3.47 19.91
CA GLU A 85 -19.54 -2.83 20.75
C GLU A 85 -18.31 -2.45 19.92
N ALA A 86 -17.82 -3.32 19.05
CA ALA A 86 -16.72 -2.99 18.13
C ALA A 86 -17.00 -1.81 17.18
N GLY A 87 -18.26 -1.49 16.90
CA GLY A 87 -18.63 -0.31 16.14
C GLY A 87 -18.72 0.97 16.98
N ASP A 88 -19.10 0.84 18.26
CA ASP A 88 -19.35 1.96 19.17
C ASP A 88 -18.08 2.36 19.97
N ASP A 89 -17.37 1.37 20.48
CA ASP A 89 -16.14 1.47 21.26
C ASP A 89 -15.16 0.35 20.82
N PRO A 90 -14.17 0.67 19.97
CA PRO A 90 -13.21 -0.31 19.47
C PRO A 90 -12.46 -1.05 20.57
N GLU A 91 -12.18 -0.42 21.71
CA GLU A 91 -11.40 -1.04 22.79
C GLU A 91 -12.22 -2.14 23.48
N GLU A 92 -13.47 -1.85 23.84
CA GLU A 92 -14.38 -2.84 24.41
C GLU A 92 -14.75 -3.93 23.40
N GLY A 93 -14.96 -3.54 22.13
CA GLY A 93 -15.19 -4.48 21.05
C GLY A 93 -14.04 -5.46 20.82
N ILE A 94 -12.78 -5.01 20.92
CA ILE A 94 -11.60 -5.89 20.85
C ILE A 94 -11.66 -6.92 21.99
N LYS A 95 -11.92 -6.50 23.23
CA LYS A 95 -12.01 -7.40 24.39
C LYS A 95 -13.12 -8.44 24.20
N ALA A 96 -14.30 -8.00 23.77
CA ALA A 96 -15.44 -8.87 23.53
C ALA A 96 -15.15 -9.88 22.40
N LEU A 97 -14.62 -9.42 21.27
CA LEU A 97 -14.29 -10.29 20.13
C LEU A 97 -13.12 -11.23 20.42
N GLU A 98 -12.19 -10.87 21.31
CA GLU A 98 -11.13 -11.79 21.76
C GLU A 98 -11.70 -13.00 22.49
N ILE A 99 -12.75 -12.81 23.31
CA ILE A 99 -13.46 -13.91 23.96
C ILE A 99 -14.16 -14.78 22.90
N ILE A 100 -14.85 -14.16 21.93
CA ILE A 100 -15.52 -14.90 20.84
C ILE A 100 -14.54 -15.70 20.01
N SER A 101 -13.36 -15.15 19.69
CA SER A 101 -12.33 -15.80 18.87
C SER A 101 -11.78 -17.11 19.49
N LYS A 102 -12.02 -17.33 20.79
CA LYS A 102 -11.58 -18.50 21.56
C LYS A 102 -12.74 -19.46 21.88
N ASN A 103 -13.90 -19.28 21.26
CA ASN A 103 -15.05 -20.15 21.48
C ASN A 103 -14.76 -21.61 21.07
N LYS A 104 -15.50 -22.54 21.67
CA LYS A 104 -15.43 -23.97 21.34
C LYS A 104 -16.06 -24.28 19.99
N ASP A 105 -17.09 -23.55 19.58
CA ASP A 105 -17.62 -23.63 18.22
C ASP A 105 -16.57 -23.06 17.25
N PRO A 106 -16.01 -23.88 16.35
CA PRO A 106 -14.98 -23.46 15.43
C PRO A 106 -15.48 -22.44 14.38
N PHE A 107 -16.77 -22.44 14.02
CA PHE A 107 -17.32 -21.46 13.08
C PHE A 107 -17.43 -20.09 13.74
N LEU A 108 -17.92 -20.05 14.98
CA LEU A 108 -17.94 -18.82 15.74
C LEU A 108 -16.54 -18.30 16.05
N ALA A 109 -15.60 -19.17 16.44
CA ALA A 109 -14.22 -18.79 16.69
C ALA A 109 -13.54 -18.23 15.44
N ALA A 110 -13.82 -18.80 14.26
CA ALA A 110 -13.32 -18.31 12.99
C ALA A 110 -13.87 -16.93 12.63
N GLU A 111 -15.19 -16.76 12.73
CA GLU A 111 -15.84 -15.47 12.42
C GLU A 111 -15.44 -14.39 13.42
N GLY A 112 -15.37 -14.72 14.71
CA GLY A 112 -14.84 -13.84 15.76
C GLY A 112 -13.39 -13.43 15.51
N SER A 113 -12.53 -14.36 15.10
CA SER A 113 -11.13 -14.07 14.74
C SER A 113 -11.04 -13.10 13.56
N TYR A 114 -11.88 -13.28 12.54
CA TYR A 114 -11.94 -12.37 11.40
C TYR A 114 -12.37 -10.96 11.82
N PHE A 115 -13.48 -10.81 12.54
CA PHE A 115 -13.93 -9.48 12.96
C PHE A 115 -12.97 -8.82 13.95
N LEU A 116 -12.40 -9.57 14.89
CA LEU A 116 -11.34 -9.07 15.77
C LEU A 116 -10.18 -8.50 14.95
N SER A 117 -9.71 -9.25 13.95
CA SER A 117 -8.62 -8.77 13.09
C SER A 117 -8.99 -7.50 12.32
N ARG A 118 -10.25 -7.33 11.90
CA ARG A 118 -10.69 -6.11 11.20
C ARG A 118 -10.67 -4.88 12.09
N VAL A 119 -11.11 -5.02 13.34
CA VAL A 119 -11.07 -3.92 14.32
C VAL A 119 -9.62 -3.59 14.65
N LEU A 120 -8.77 -4.60 14.89
CA LEU A 120 -7.34 -4.38 15.11
C LEU A 120 -6.68 -3.66 13.92
N VAL A 121 -7.04 -4.02 12.68
CA VAL A 121 -6.56 -3.34 11.47
C VAL A 121 -7.04 -1.88 11.41
N SER A 122 -8.29 -1.60 11.75
CA SER A 122 -8.80 -0.21 11.75
C SER A 122 -8.14 0.66 12.81
N GLU A 123 -7.77 0.08 13.95
CA GLU A 123 -7.02 0.74 15.03
C GLU A 123 -5.51 0.80 14.76
N GLY A 124 -5.02 0.29 13.62
CA GLY A 124 -3.60 0.29 13.27
C GLY A 124 -2.74 -0.70 14.07
N LEU A 125 -3.37 -1.64 14.78
CA LEU A 125 -2.74 -2.71 15.57
C LEU A 125 -2.39 -3.92 14.68
N PHE A 126 -1.65 -3.68 13.60
CA PHE A 126 -1.36 -4.67 12.55
C PHE A 126 -0.64 -5.92 13.06
N GLU A 127 0.30 -5.73 14.00
CA GLU A 127 1.06 -6.82 14.62
C GLU A 127 0.14 -7.77 15.41
N GLN A 128 -0.90 -7.25 16.05
CA GLN A 128 -1.88 -8.04 16.80
C GLN A 128 -2.90 -8.69 15.87
N ALA A 129 -3.26 -8.04 14.75
CA ALA A 129 -4.22 -8.57 13.79
C ALA A 129 -3.70 -9.81 13.04
N LEU A 130 -2.41 -9.83 12.69
CA LEU A 130 -1.81 -10.87 11.84
C LEU A 130 -2.04 -12.32 12.32
N PRO A 131 -1.80 -12.67 13.60
CA PRO A 131 -2.07 -14.02 14.10
C PRO A 131 -3.52 -14.47 13.89
N HIS A 132 -4.49 -13.56 14.06
CA HIS A 132 -5.90 -13.87 13.86
C HIS A 132 -6.23 -14.10 12.38
N LEU A 133 -5.68 -13.28 11.48
CA LEU A 133 -5.80 -13.46 10.03
C LEU A 133 -5.20 -14.80 9.58
N ASN A 134 -4.00 -15.13 10.07
CA ASN A 134 -3.33 -16.40 9.78
C ASN A 134 -4.16 -17.61 10.24
N ASN A 135 -4.83 -17.50 11.39
CA ASN A 135 -5.72 -18.55 11.87
C ASN A 135 -6.93 -18.72 10.95
N VAL A 136 -7.53 -17.64 10.44
CA VAL A 136 -8.66 -17.72 9.51
C VAL A 136 -8.24 -18.36 8.18
N ILE A 137 -7.09 -17.96 7.63
CA ILE A 137 -6.58 -18.47 6.35
C ILE A 137 -6.12 -19.93 6.46
N GLY A 138 -5.49 -20.30 7.58
CA GLY A 138 -4.95 -21.63 7.80
C GLY A 138 -5.90 -22.52 8.60
N LYS A 139 -5.83 -22.40 9.93
CA LYS A 139 -6.50 -23.27 10.92
C LYS A 139 -8.00 -23.41 10.65
N TRP A 140 -8.66 -22.31 10.29
CA TRP A 140 -10.11 -22.23 10.12
C TRP A 140 -10.57 -22.12 8.67
N SER A 141 -9.72 -22.49 7.72
CA SER A 141 -10.03 -22.45 6.27
C SER A 141 -11.31 -23.21 5.88
N LYS A 142 -11.67 -24.26 6.64
CA LYS A 142 -12.88 -25.07 6.40
C LYS A 142 -14.11 -24.58 7.18
N GLN A 143 -13.95 -23.60 8.06
CA GLN A 143 -15.00 -23.08 8.94
C GLN A 143 -15.27 -21.59 8.71
N SER A 144 -14.63 -21.00 7.70
CA SER A 144 -14.80 -19.60 7.38
C SER A 144 -14.97 -19.39 5.88
N LEU A 145 -15.88 -18.49 5.53
CA LEU A 145 -16.01 -17.94 4.17
C LEU A 145 -15.12 -16.70 3.96
N ARG A 146 -14.32 -16.33 4.97
CA ARG A 146 -13.53 -15.09 5.02
C ARG A 146 -12.07 -15.24 4.56
N GLY A 147 -11.72 -16.34 3.91
CA GLY A 147 -10.34 -16.62 3.49
C GLY A 147 -9.74 -15.51 2.62
N GLY A 148 -10.45 -15.09 1.57
CA GLY A 148 -9.98 -14.05 0.65
C GLY A 148 -9.87 -12.67 1.32
N GLU A 149 -10.90 -12.25 2.06
CA GLU A 149 -10.86 -10.98 2.80
C GLU A 149 -9.74 -10.98 3.85
N SER A 150 -9.47 -12.12 4.48
CA SER A 150 -8.36 -12.27 5.43
C SER A 150 -6.99 -12.12 4.75
N LEU A 151 -6.79 -12.70 3.56
CA LEU A 151 -5.54 -12.51 2.79
C LEU A 151 -5.34 -11.04 2.41
N TYR A 152 -6.41 -10.35 1.98
CA TYR A 152 -6.35 -8.92 1.71
C TYR A 152 -5.87 -8.14 2.94
N TYR A 153 -6.52 -8.33 4.09
CA TYR A 153 -6.13 -7.65 5.32
C TYR A 153 -4.73 -8.05 5.81
N GLN A 154 -4.30 -9.29 5.58
CA GLN A 154 -2.95 -9.74 5.88
C GLN A 154 -1.91 -8.96 5.06
N GLY A 155 -2.17 -8.75 3.77
CA GLY A 155 -1.36 -7.90 2.90
C GLY A 155 -1.31 -6.43 3.37
N VAL A 156 -2.45 -5.88 3.81
CA VAL A 156 -2.53 -4.55 4.42
C VAL A 156 -1.67 -4.46 5.67
N CYS A 157 -1.74 -5.45 6.57
CA CYS A 157 -0.90 -5.51 7.77
C CYS A 157 0.59 -5.51 7.41
N TYR A 158 1.00 -6.41 6.50
CA TYR A 158 2.40 -6.50 6.08
C TYR A 158 2.91 -5.21 5.44
N SER A 159 2.09 -4.53 4.63
CA SER A 159 2.45 -3.25 4.04
C SER A 159 2.73 -2.20 5.11
N ASN A 160 1.85 -2.08 6.10
CA ASN A 160 2.00 -1.12 7.20
C ASN A 160 3.12 -1.50 8.19
N MET A 161 3.59 -2.74 8.17
CA MET A 161 4.76 -3.20 8.91
C MET A 161 6.05 -3.13 8.09
N LEU A 162 6.02 -2.48 6.91
CA LEU A 162 7.15 -2.34 5.98
C LEU A 162 7.68 -3.68 5.43
N GLN A 163 6.88 -4.74 5.51
CA GLN A 163 7.20 -6.07 5.00
C GLN A 163 6.72 -6.22 3.54
N ARG A 164 7.35 -5.46 2.64
CA ARG A 164 6.88 -5.31 1.24
C ARG A 164 6.68 -6.61 0.49
N THR A 165 7.61 -7.56 0.61
CA THR A 165 7.53 -8.84 -0.11
C THR A 165 6.34 -9.66 0.39
N ALA A 166 6.22 -9.83 1.71
CA ALA A 166 5.09 -10.53 2.31
C ALA A 166 3.75 -9.85 1.98
N ALA A 167 3.73 -8.52 1.91
CA ALA A 167 2.55 -7.77 1.50
C ALA A 167 2.16 -8.06 0.05
N SER A 168 3.09 -7.96 -0.90
CA SER A 168 2.84 -8.28 -2.30
C SER A 168 2.42 -9.73 -2.50
N ASP A 169 3.08 -10.68 -1.81
CA ASP A 169 2.76 -12.11 -1.92
C ASP A 169 1.33 -12.39 -1.46
N ALA A 170 0.93 -11.90 -0.28
CA ALA A 170 -0.43 -12.09 0.25
C ALA A 170 -1.52 -11.43 -0.62
N LEU A 171 -1.24 -10.24 -1.18
CA LEU A 171 -2.19 -9.54 -2.05
C LEU A 171 -2.32 -10.21 -3.42
N ASN A 172 -1.23 -10.75 -3.97
CA ASN A 172 -1.29 -11.54 -5.20
C ASN A 172 -2.06 -12.85 -4.97
N GLU A 173 -1.80 -13.55 -3.86
CA GLU A 173 -2.56 -14.75 -3.48
C GLU A 173 -4.06 -14.45 -3.34
N PHE A 174 -4.42 -13.29 -2.77
CA PHE A 174 -5.81 -12.83 -2.72
C PHE A 174 -6.42 -12.65 -4.13
N ILE A 175 -5.73 -11.95 -5.03
CA ILE A 175 -6.24 -11.66 -6.38
C ILE A 175 -6.38 -12.95 -7.21
N GLU A 176 -5.39 -13.83 -7.13
CA GLU A 176 -5.35 -15.08 -7.89
C GLU A 176 -6.32 -16.14 -7.31
N GLY A 177 -6.37 -16.26 -5.99
CA GLY A 177 -7.17 -17.27 -5.30
C GLY A 177 -8.64 -16.91 -5.11
N TYR A 178 -8.98 -15.62 -5.13
CA TYR A 178 -10.33 -15.14 -4.87
C TYR A 178 -10.81 -14.10 -5.90
N PRO A 179 -10.85 -14.44 -7.20
CA PRO A 179 -11.23 -13.51 -8.27
C PRO A 179 -12.69 -13.05 -8.17
N ASP A 180 -13.56 -13.78 -7.47
CA ASP A 180 -14.95 -13.39 -7.19
C ASP A 180 -15.11 -12.42 -6.02
N SER A 181 -14.02 -11.98 -5.40
CA SER A 181 -14.09 -11.01 -4.31
C SER A 181 -14.70 -9.67 -4.77
N SER A 182 -15.04 -8.79 -3.81
CA SER A 182 -15.56 -7.47 -4.14
C SER A 182 -14.63 -6.74 -5.12
N PRO A 183 -15.13 -6.18 -6.23
CA PRO A 183 -14.30 -5.42 -7.18
C PRO A 183 -13.55 -4.27 -6.51
N ARG A 184 -14.13 -3.68 -5.46
CA ARG A 184 -13.47 -2.65 -4.65
C ARG A 184 -12.23 -3.18 -3.93
N LEU A 185 -12.31 -4.38 -3.35
CA LEU A 185 -11.18 -4.99 -2.64
C LEU A 185 -10.08 -5.42 -3.62
N ILE A 186 -10.46 -5.99 -4.77
CA ILE A 186 -9.51 -6.36 -5.83
C ILE A 186 -8.78 -5.11 -6.33
N GLY A 187 -9.51 -4.03 -6.64
CA GLY A 187 -8.91 -2.76 -7.04
C GLY A 187 -7.98 -2.19 -5.97
N ALA A 188 -8.40 -2.18 -4.71
CA ALA A 188 -7.56 -1.72 -3.60
C ALA A 188 -6.28 -2.56 -3.42
N ALA A 189 -6.36 -3.89 -3.63
CA ALA A 189 -5.20 -4.77 -3.58
C ALA A 189 -4.22 -4.46 -4.72
N MET A 190 -4.71 -4.28 -5.95
CA MET A 190 -3.89 -3.91 -7.11
C MET A 190 -3.21 -2.56 -6.92
N ASP A 191 -3.95 -1.56 -6.41
CA ASP A 191 -3.40 -0.24 -6.12
C ASP A 191 -2.28 -0.31 -5.06
N LEU A 192 -2.49 -1.14 -4.02
CA LEU A 192 -1.51 -1.35 -2.97
C LEU A 192 -0.26 -2.06 -3.50
N ILE A 193 -0.39 -3.13 -4.30
CA ILE A 193 0.74 -3.80 -4.97
C ILE A 193 1.51 -2.79 -5.83
N ALA A 194 0.82 -2.04 -6.67
CA ALA A 194 1.45 -1.04 -7.53
C ALA A 194 2.15 0.06 -6.73
N SER A 195 1.64 0.41 -5.53
CA SER A 195 2.33 1.33 -4.63
C SER A 195 3.60 0.73 -4.04
N LEU A 196 3.57 -0.54 -3.62
CA LEU A 196 4.72 -1.25 -3.07
C LEU A 196 5.85 -1.41 -4.09
N GLU A 197 5.51 -1.67 -5.35
CA GLU A 197 6.47 -1.80 -6.46
C GLU A 197 7.13 -0.47 -6.85
N ARG A 198 6.41 0.65 -6.68
CA ARG A 198 6.93 1.99 -6.97
C ARG A 198 8.00 2.44 -5.98
N VAL A 199 7.93 1.99 -4.74
CA VAL A 199 8.86 2.44 -3.69
C VAL A 199 10.20 1.72 -3.80
N HIS A 200 11.17 2.41 -4.40
CA HIS A 200 12.56 1.96 -4.43
C HIS A 200 13.21 2.07 -3.05
N ARG A 201 14.03 1.09 -2.68
CA ARG A 201 14.75 1.12 -1.40
C ARG A 201 15.70 2.32 -1.33
N GLY A 202 15.71 3.03 -0.20
CA GLY A 202 16.51 4.24 0.00
C GLY A 202 16.01 5.47 -0.75
N SER A 203 14.86 5.39 -1.43
CA SER A 203 14.23 6.58 -2.04
C SER A 203 13.52 7.44 -0.99
N ILE A 204 13.18 8.68 -1.35
CA ILE A 204 12.39 9.56 -0.47
C ILE A 204 11.02 8.96 -0.11
N ASP A 205 10.41 8.18 -1.02
CA ASP A 205 9.15 7.48 -0.75
C ASP A 205 9.34 6.33 0.27
N ASP A 206 10.53 5.70 0.31
CA ASP A 206 10.90 4.71 1.32
C ASP A 206 11.03 5.36 2.71
N VAL A 207 11.68 6.52 2.76
CA VAL A 207 11.78 7.33 3.97
C VAL A 207 10.38 7.72 4.47
N ALA A 208 9.50 8.20 3.58
CA ALA A 208 8.13 8.56 3.94
C ALA A 208 7.36 7.36 4.52
N GLY A 209 7.51 6.16 3.95
CA GLY A 209 6.92 4.94 4.50
C GLY A 209 7.44 4.62 5.91
N HIS A 210 8.75 4.74 6.14
CA HIS A 210 9.35 4.56 7.45
C HIS A 210 8.89 5.63 8.47
N MET A 211 8.71 6.88 8.04
CA MET A 211 8.16 7.95 8.88
C MET A 211 6.72 7.67 9.29
N GLU A 212 5.86 7.23 8.37
CA GLU A 212 4.47 6.86 8.68
C GLU A 212 4.42 5.67 9.65
N PHE A 213 5.27 4.66 9.44
CA PHE A 213 5.43 3.55 10.40
C PHE A 213 5.77 4.06 11.81
N SER A 214 6.74 4.97 11.91
CA SER A 214 7.17 5.53 13.19
C SER A 214 6.08 6.39 13.83
N ARG A 215 5.37 7.19 13.03
CA ARG A 215 4.24 8.01 13.48
C ARG A 215 3.15 7.13 14.09
N ARG A 216 2.71 6.07 13.39
CA ARG A 216 1.74 5.11 13.92
C ARG A 216 2.18 4.53 15.25
N LYS A 217 3.44 4.12 15.37
CA LYS A 217 3.96 3.56 16.63
C LYS A 217 3.90 4.56 17.78
N LEU A 218 4.19 5.83 17.52
CA LEU A 218 4.05 6.89 18.52
C LEU A 218 2.59 7.18 18.88
N ASP A 219 1.68 7.16 17.90
CA ASP A 219 0.24 7.33 18.13
C ASP A 219 -0.31 6.18 19.02
N LEU A 220 0.23 4.97 18.87
CA LEU A 220 -0.04 3.82 19.73
C LEU A 220 0.70 3.85 21.08
N THR A 221 1.42 4.94 21.39
CA THR A 221 2.27 5.09 22.59
C THR A 221 3.39 4.04 22.71
N GLU A 222 3.73 3.36 21.61
CA GLU A 222 4.83 2.40 21.53
C GLU A 222 6.17 3.15 21.32
N VAL A 223 6.76 3.63 22.41
CA VAL A 223 8.04 4.39 22.41
C VAL A 223 9.29 3.53 22.66
N GLY A 224 9.15 2.20 22.52
CA GLY A 224 10.22 1.24 22.83
C GLY A 224 11.38 1.22 21.83
N GLU A 225 12.33 0.30 22.07
CA GLU A 225 13.55 0.13 21.27
C GLU A 225 13.25 -0.06 19.76
N GLY A 226 12.22 -0.83 19.42
CA GLY A 226 11.83 -1.04 18.01
C GLY A 226 11.48 0.26 17.27
N THR A 227 10.79 1.18 17.95
CA THR A 227 10.43 2.49 17.39
C THR A 227 11.67 3.38 17.24
N GLN A 228 12.58 3.36 18.22
CA GLN A 228 13.82 4.12 18.16
C GLN A 228 14.75 3.61 17.04
N VAL A 229 14.83 2.31 16.83
CA VAL A 229 15.59 1.71 15.72
C VAL A 229 15.00 2.14 14.38
N ALA A 230 13.67 2.16 14.24
CA ALA A 230 13.02 2.65 13.02
C ALA A 230 13.31 4.13 12.77
N GLN A 231 13.29 4.97 13.81
CA GLN A 231 13.63 6.39 13.74
C GLN A 231 15.11 6.63 13.37
N SER A 232 16.04 5.89 13.98
CA SER A 232 17.46 5.94 13.62
C SER A 232 17.68 5.55 12.16
N LYS A 233 16.96 4.55 11.66
CA LYS A 233 17.02 4.16 10.25
C LYS A 233 16.52 5.27 9.31
N ILE A 234 15.51 6.04 9.71
CA ILE A 234 15.04 7.22 8.95
C ILE A 234 16.16 8.24 8.81
N VAL A 235 16.84 8.57 9.91
CA VAL A 235 17.95 9.53 9.90
C VAL A 235 19.07 9.03 8.98
N ALA A 236 19.46 7.76 9.10
CA ALA A 236 20.50 7.19 8.24
C ALA A 236 20.13 7.25 6.74
N MET A 237 18.87 6.93 6.38
CA MET A 237 18.41 7.03 4.98
C MET A 237 18.40 8.49 4.49
N LEU A 238 18.05 9.46 5.35
CA LEU A 238 18.08 10.87 4.99
C LEU A 238 19.52 11.37 4.80
N ASP A 239 20.46 10.95 5.64
CA ASP A 239 21.88 11.29 5.52
C ASP A 239 22.45 10.76 4.18
N GLU A 240 22.14 9.51 3.81
CA GLU A 240 22.53 8.93 2.51
C GLU A 240 21.94 9.73 1.33
N LEU A 241 20.67 10.16 1.43
CA LEU A 241 20.02 10.97 0.41
C LEU A 241 20.66 12.37 0.28
N ILE A 242 21.05 12.98 1.40
CA ILE A 242 21.74 14.27 1.42
C ILE A 242 23.12 14.14 0.78
N GLU A 243 23.90 13.13 1.15
CA GLU A 243 25.22 12.87 0.57
C GLU A 243 25.13 12.68 -0.96
N MET A 244 24.17 11.88 -1.43
CA MET A 244 23.94 11.69 -2.87
C MET A 244 23.52 12.98 -3.59
N ALA A 245 22.77 13.87 -2.92
CA ALA A 245 22.40 15.17 -3.49
C ALA A 245 23.60 16.12 -3.57
N GLU A 246 24.42 16.18 -2.51
CA GLU A 246 25.63 17.00 -2.46
C GLU A 246 26.65 16.57 -3.53
N GLU A 247 26.82 15.26 -3.76
CA GLU A 247 27.68 14.74 -4.82
C GLU A 247 27.21 15.16 -6.23
N GLN A 248 25.90 15.23 -6.45
CA GLN A 248 25.33 15.65 -7.73
C GLN A 248 25.45 17.17 -7.97
N GLU A 249 25.62 17.97 -6.91
CA GLU A 249 25.79 19.42 -7.01
C GLU A 249 27.25 19.84 -7.22
N LYS A 250 28.23 18.96 -6.99
CA LYS A 250 29.64 19.25 -7.26
C LYS A 250 29.84 19.56 -8.75
N PRO A 251 30.29 20.78 -9.13
CA PRO A 251 30.52 21.10 -10.53
C PRO A 251 31.60 20.19 -11.11
N PRO A 252 31.52 19.81 -12.41
CA PRO A 252 32.58 19.06 -13.04
C PRO A 252 33.89 19.84 -12.91
N PRO A 253 35.03 19.16 -12.69
CA PRO A 253 36.32 19.82 -12.55
C PRO A 253 36.60 20.69 -13.79
N PRO A 254 37.26 21.86 -13.62
CA PRO A 254 37.61 22.73 -14.74
C PRO A 254 38.39 21.91 -15.77
N ASN A 255 37.94 21.94 -17.02
CA ASN A 255 38.63 21.25 -18.10
C ASN A 255 39.98 21.95 -18.33
N PRO A 256 41.13 21.26 -18.22
CA PRO A 256 42.45 21.88 -18.40
C PRO A 256 42.73 22.40 -19.83
N ASN A 257 41.80 22.17 -20.76
CA ASN A 257 41.94 22.49 -22.19
C ASN A 257 41.13 23.71 -22.66
N ASP A 258 40.45 24.43 -21.77
CA ASP A 258 39.91 25.75 -22.12
C ASP A 258 41.00 26.79 -21.91
N SER A 259 41.85 26.90 -22.94
CA SER A 259 42.90 27.89 -23.05
C SER A 259 42.32 29.31 -23.07
N GLU A 260 43.06 30.18 -22.38
CA GLU A 260 42.98 31.63 -22.40
C GLU A 260 42.64 32.17 -23.80
N SER A 261 41.53 32.90 -23.91
CA SER A 261 41.38 33.90 -24.95
C SER A 261 41.04 35.25 -24.31
N GLN A 262 41.97 36.17 -24.56
CA GLN A 262 42.03 37.54 -24.06
C GLN A 262 40.78 38.38 -24.35
N ALA A 263 40.59 39.35 -23.47
CA ALA A 263 39.75 40.52 -23.61
C ALA A 263 39.94 41.29 -24.93
N GLN A 264 38.83 41.68 -25.58
CA GLN A 264 38.65 43.04 -26.10
C GLN A 264 37.18 43.29 -26.47
N GLY A 265 36.63 44.40 -25.99
CA GLY A 265 35.26 44.81 -26.29
C GLY A 265 35.10 45.46 -27.67
N GLN A 266 33.83 45.76 -27.96
CA GLN A 266 33.29 46.79 -28.86
C GLN A 266 32.55 46.30 -30.13
N GLY A 267 31.21 46.46 -30.08
CA GLY A 267 30.40 46.95 -31.21
C GLY A 267 29.90 45.93 -32.24
N GLY A 268 28.59 45.64 -32.22
CA GLY A 268 27.88 45.10 -33.39
C GLY A 268 26.57 44.38 -33.06
N ASN A 269 25.43 45.02 -33.33
CA ASN A 269 24.08 44.43 -33.34
C ASN A 269 23.56 44.42 -34.80
N PRO A 270 22.38 43.88 -35.13
CA PRO A 270 21.92 42.47 -35.17
C PRO A 270 21.47 42.06 -36.60
N SER A 271 21.38 40.76 -36.94
CA SER A 271 20.42 40.28 -37.97
C SER A 271 20.38 38.75 -38.17
N GLY A 272 19.19 38.16 -37.99
CA GLY A 272 18.54 37.41 -39.08
C GLY A 272 18.65 35.87 -39.18
N LYS A 273 17.65 35.20 -38.59
CA LYS A 273 16.92 33.99 -39.08
C LYS A 273 17.52 32.55 -38.95
N PRO A 274 16.63 31.52 -38.91
CA PRO A 274 16.80 30.28 -38.15
C PRO A 274 17.20 29.09 -39.04
N GLY A 275 18.07 28.22 -38.51
CA GLY A 275 18.56 27.01 -39.18
C GLY A 275 18.12 25.73 -38.48
N ASN A 276 17.35 24.94 -39.20
CA ASN A 276 16.73 23.66 -38.88
C ASN A 276 17.73 22.59 -38.38
N GLY A 277 17.26 21.71 -37.49
CA GLY A 277 18.06 20.61 -36.95
C GLY A 277 18.39 19.52 -37.96
N GLN A 278 19.50 18.82 -37.73
CA GLN A 278 19.71 17.49 -38.29
C GLN A 278 20.62 16.66 -37.37
N ASN A 279 20.12 15.47 -37.06
CA ASN A 279 20.77 14.40 -36.30
C ASN A 279 22.18 14.10 -36.83
N ASN A 280 23.14 13.96 -35.92
CA ASN A 280 24.36 13.19 -36.15
C ASN A 280 24.47 12.07 -35.12
N SER A 281 23.88 10.93 -35.46
CA SER A 281 24.15 9.64 -34.85
C SER A 281 25.08 8.85 -35.77
N LYS A 282 26.33 8.58 -35.34
CA LYS A 282 27.09 7.32 -35.50
C LYS A 282 28.61 7.56 -35.50
N GLN A 283 29.27 7.10 -34.44
CA GLN A 283 30.59 6.42 -34.36
C GLN A 283 31.08 6.57 -32.91
N GLY A 284 31.41 5.56 -32.10
CA GLY A 284 31.45 4.11 -32.20
C GLY A 284 32.40 3.59 -31.10
N ASN A 285 32.00 2.56 -30.34
CA ASN A 285 32.91 1.53 -29.80
C ASN A 285 32.07 0.28 -29.41
N PRO A 286 32.29 -0.90 -30.01
CA PRO A 286 31.52 -2.12 -29.74
C PRO A 286 31.96 -2.92 -28.50
N ASN A 287 32.90 -2.44 -27.67
CA ASN A 287 33.41 -3.22 -26.53
C ASN A 287 33.50 -2.49 -25.18
N ALA A 288 32.72 -1.43 -24.98
CA ALA A 288 32.57 -0.84 -23.64
C ALA A 288 31.36 -1.48 -22.94
N GLN A 289 31.62 -2.27 -21.89
CA GLN A 289 30.63 -2.57 -20.86
C GLN A 289 30.00 -1.26 -20.40
N LYS A 290 28.72 -1.09 -20.73
CA LYS A 290 27.95 0.13 -20.44
C LYS A 290 27.97 0.39 -18.94
N ALA A 291 28.49 1.55 -18.55
CA ALA A 291 28.10 2.22 -17.33
C ALA A 291 26.56 2.21 -17.20
N PRO A 292 25.99 2.07 -15.99
CA PRO A 292 24.53 2.07 -15.83
C PRO A 292 24.00 3.38 -16.39
N ARG A 293 23.32 3.27 -17.54
CA ARG A 293 22.62 4.38 -18.17
C ARG A 293 21.58 4.83 -17.15
N VAL A 294 21.67 6.08 -16.69
CA VAL A 294 20.60 6.77 -15.98
C VAL A 294 19.30 6.46 -16.71
N VAL A 295 18.46 5.65 -16.07
CA VAL A 295 17.14 5.32 -16.59
C VAL A 295 16.36 6.62 -16.53
N ARG A 296 16.34 7.36 -17.65
CA ARG A 296 15.35 8.41 -17.83
C ARG A 296 14.00 7.74 -17.67
N ARG A 297 13.28 8.08 -16.60
CA ARG A 297 11.95 7.57 -16.27
C ARG A 297 11.07 7.61 -17.52
N VAL A 298 10.26 6.57 -17.70
CA VAL A 298 9.29 6.47 -18.79
C VAL A 298 8.43 7.73 -18.79
N ARG A 299 8.36 8.42 -19.93
CA ARG A 299 7.57 9.63 -20.10
C ARG A 299 6.10 9.28 -19.88
N GLY A 300 5.54 9.64 -18.72
CA GLY A 300 4.16 9.30 -18.32
C GLY A 300 4.00 8.60 -16.96
N ALA A 301 5.08 8.27 -16.24
CA ALA A 301 4.97 7.90 -14.83
C ALA A 301 4.56 9.14 -14.01
N ALA A 302 3.52 9.01 -13.18
CA ALA A 302 3.12 10.08 -12.26
C ALA A 302 4.29 10.40 -11.32
N GLU A 303 4.77 11.65 -11.36
CA GLU A 303 5.84 12.14 -10.49
C GLU A 303 5.35 12.08 -9.03
N SER A 304 6.11 11.44 -8.12
CA SER A 304 5.83 11.54 -6.69
C SER A 304 5.93 13.01 -6.27
N ALA A 305 5.06 13.44 -5.34
CA ALA A 305 5.08 14.79 -4.78
C ALA A 305 6.42 15.13 -4.10
N TRP A 306 7.31 14.15 -3.93
CA TRP A 306 8.64 14.26 -3.34
C TRP A 306 9.79 14.13 -4.34
N ASP A 307 9.52 13.71 -5.58
CA ASP A 307 10.53 13.27 -6.56
C ASP A 307 11.19 14.41 -7.38
N ASP A 308 10.78 15.67 -7.15
CA ASP A 308 11.26 16.86 -7.87
C ASP A 308 11.33 18.07 -6.94
N LEU A 309 12.28 18.04 -6.00
CA LEU A 309 12.51 19.10 -5.02
C LEU A 309 13.03 20.41 -5.64
N ARG A 310 13.40 20.41 -6.92
CA ARG A 310 13.98 21.57 -7.62
C ARG A 310 12.97 22.62 -8.06
N LYS A 311 11.67 22.30 -8.09
CA LYS A 311 10.63 23.28 -8.41
C LYS A 311 10.33 24.13 -7.17
N ARG A 312 11.01 25.29 -7.14
CA ARG A 312 10.86 26.46 -6.25
C ARG A 312 9.42 26.82 -5.84
N ASP A 313 8.42 26.34 -6.57
CA ASP A 313 7.00 26.61 -6.36
C ASP A 313 6.38 25.83 -5.18
N ARG A 314 7.01 24.75 -4.68
CA ARG A 314 6.52 24.02 -3.50
C ARG A 314 6.69 24.79 -2.19
N GLY A 315 7.69 25.67 -2.11
CA GLY A 315 7.90 26.51 -0.93
C GLY A 315 6.66 27.33 -0.61
N THR A 316 6.04 27.95 -1.62
CA THR A 316 4.86 28.81 -1.47
C THR A 316 3.57 28.06 -1.12
N ASP A 317 3.31 26.91 -1.73
CA ASP A 317 2.09 26.13 -1.47
C ASP A 317 2.18 25.36 -0.15
N ALA A 318 3.34 24.77 0.15
CA ALA A 318 3.61 24.14 1.44
C ALA A 318 3.62 25.19 2.57
N LEU A 319 4.23 26.38 2.36
CA LEU A 319 4.13 27.49 3.32
C LEU A 319 2.70 28.01 3.47
N GLY A 320 1.90 28.05 2.42
CA GLY A 320 0.49 28.44 2.47
C GLY A 320 -0.33 27.48 3.32
N ALA A 321 -0.15 26.17 3.12
CA ALA A 321 -0.78 25.12 3.90
C ALA A 321 -0.28 25.05 5.36
N LEU A 322 0.99 25.38 5.59
CA LEU A 322 1.57 25.50 6.93
C LEU A 322 0.99 26.73 7.66
N LYS A 323 0.97 27.90 7.00
CA LYS A 323 0.45 29.17 7.55
C LYS A 323 -1.03 29.10 7.88
N SER A 324 -1.82 28.28 7.17
CA SER A 324 -3.25 28.10 7.44
C SER A 324 -3.54 27.21 8.66
N LYS A 325 -2.66 26.26 8.99
CA LYS A 325 -2.85 25.29 10.09
C LYS A 325 -2.31 25.73 11.46
N TYR A 326 -1.43 26.73 11.54
CA TYR A 326 -0.88 27.23 12.81
C TYR A 326 -1.57 28.51 13.33
N PRO A 327 -1.78 28.65 14.66
CA PRO A 327 -2.21 29.89 15.30
C PRO A 327 -1.28 31.07 14.97
N ALA A 328 -1.84 32.28 14.87
CA ALA A 328 -1.13 33.48 14.40
C ALA A 328 0.21 33.76 15.10
N ARG A 329 0.37 33.32 16.35
CA ARG A 329 1.59 33.50 17.16
C ARG A 329 2.81 32.75 16.60
N TYR A 330 2.62 31.63 15.92
CA TYR A 330 3.73 30.82 15.37
C TYR A 330 4.13 31.27 13.96
N ARG A 331 3.31 32.07 13.27
CA ARG A 331 3.63 32.60 11.94
C ARG A 331 4.88 33.50 11.95
N LEU A 332 5.01 34.32 12.99
CA LEU A 332 6.15 35.22 13.15
C LEU A 332 7.47 34.47 13.36
N LEU A 333 7.45 33.36 14.10
CA LEU A 333 8.62 32.52 14.34
C LEU A 333 9.06 31.78 13.07
N VAL A 334 8.10 31.23 12.31
CA VAL A 334 8.37 30.56 11.03
C VAL A 334 8.88 31.56 9.99
N ASP A 335 8.26 32.74 9.87
CA ASP A 335 8.70 33.78 8.94
C ASP A 335 10.08 34.36 9.35
N GLN A 336 10.40 34.45 10.64
CA GLN A 336 11.73 34.84 11.11
C GLN A 336 12.79 33.80 10.78
N TYR A 337 12.51 32.52 10.99
CA TYR A 337 13.42 31.42 10.65
C TYR A 337 13.73 31.38 9.15
N TYR A 338 12.72 31.50 8.28
CA TYR A 338 12.97 31.52 6.84
C TYR A 338 13.68 32.79 6.38
N ARG A 339 13.45 33.94 7.04
CA ARG A 339 14.21 35.18 6.77
C ARG A 339 15.66 35.09 7.21
N SER A 340 15.98 34.42 8.32
CA SER A 340 17.37 34.23 8.73
C SER A 340 18.09 33.26 7.80
N VAL A 341 17.43 32.17 7.40
CA VAL A 341 17.97 31.21 6.43
C VAL A 341 18.18 31.84 5.04
N GLN A 342 17.33 32.79 4.64
CA GLN A 342 17.50 33.53 3.38
C GLN A 342 18.39 34.79 3.50
N GLY A 343 18.66 35.24 4.73
CA GLY A 343 19.40 36.47 5.04
C GLY A 343 20.90 36.24 5.23
N GLU A 344 21.32 35.01 5.55
CA GLU A 344 22.75 34.68 5.74
C GLU A 344 23.57 34.65 4.43
N ASP A 345 22.92 34.69 3.25
CA ASP A 345 23.59 34.74 1.94
C ASP A 345 23.85 36.17 1.41
N LYS A 346 23.49 37.23 2.16
CA LYS A 346 23.65 38.62 1.68
C LYS A 346 24.74 39.45 2.36
N ASP A 347 25.36 38.98 3.44
CA ASP A 347 26.34 39.77 4.23
C ASP A 347 27.79 39.24 4.18
N LYS A 348 28.17 38.46 3.15
CA LYS A 348 29.58 38.06 2.92
C LYS A 348 30.23 38.65 1.67
N SER A 349 29.74 39.80 1.20
CA SER A 349 30.40 40.54 0.12
C SER A 349 30.24 42.05 0.29
N GLU A 350 31.00 42.63 1.23
CA GLU A 350 31.58 43.98 1.08
C GLU A 350 33.02 43.99 1.58
#